data_AF-A0A7S3QXM8-F1
#
_entry.id   AF-A0A7S3QXM8-F1
#
_cell.length_a   1.000
_cell.length_b   1.000
_cell.length_c   1.000
_cell.angle_alpha   90.00
_cell.angle_beta   90.00
_cell.angle_gamma   90.00
#
_symmetry.space_group_name_H-M   'P 1'
#
loop_
_entity.id
_entity.type
_entity.pdbx_description
1 polymer ?
#
loop_
_entity_poly.entity_id
_entity_poly.type
_entity_poly.pdbx_seq_one_letter_code
_entity_poly.pdbx_strand_id
1 'polypeptide(L)'
;HGGGQREEEDVPPSLDTVLAGELLRDVIRAKASPEALLEWMGTRGVEAAVGEGPRGSVKVLMRALLAAGSKSPTHLNVALERYATSLRELLSRAGLYGQMIAVELAAQFYAALPQKVLMVLDRLLALGLIGAEAVSIWAFETAIPATLSEQASASSAWEVLNYSLERAAARLPEAEEKISKALGDLDLVHSKVRTLQERANNLASQLRAYAQARRQEQDGGGGARDVEGVPLDELAVDPRSRSLLAKHNDAAHRVNVQAPKANALTAALAQHQALREAAAPSRDAAFMAAYKSFLQLVAAEEERAAAHPMRTEAEEHDANDRADEIHRARLDHLYAQLRAFVRKYLPETAAIAPQLAQELRGLTLPPRASEVLQEVLKCEL
;
A
#
# COMPACT_ATOMS: atom_id res chain seq x y z
N HIS A 1 -51.49 0.72 16.10
CA HIS A 1 -50.04 0.72 15.79
C HIS A 1 -49.32 1.54 16.86
N GLY A 2 -48.81 0.87 17.90
CA GLY A 2 -47.94 1.50 18.89
C GLY A 2 -46.50 1.19 18.51
N GLY A 3 -45.80 2.17 17.97
CA GLY A 3 -44.35 2.09 17.78
C GLY A 3 -43.70 2.19 19.14
N GLY A 4 -43.36 1.04 19.74
CA GLY A 4 -42.52 1.01 20.93
C GLY A 4 -41.15 1.57 20.58
N GLN A 5 -40.92 2.83 20.94
CA GLN A 5 -39.58 3.37 21.08
C GLN A 5 -38.89 2.48 22.11
N ARG A 6 -38.04 1.56 21.65
CA ARG A 6 -37.08 0.92 22.55
C ARG A 6 -36.25 2.07 23.10
N GLU A 7 -36.39 2.33 24.40
CA GLU A 7 -35.46 3.15 25.14
C GLU A 7 -34.08 2.53 24.91
N GLU A 8 -33.28 3.13 24.03
CA GLU A 8 -31.86 2.81 23.91
C GLU A 8 -31.26 3.08 25.28
N GLU A 9 -30.97 2.03 26.05
CA GLU A 9 -30.18 2.15 27.26
C GLU A 9 -28.90 2.88 26.91
N ASP A 10 -28.69 4.04 27.55
CA ASP A 10 -27.54 4.91 27.36
C ASP A 10 -26.30 4.22 27.94
N VAL A 11 -25.73 3.30 27.16
CA VAL A 11 -24.50 2.59 27.54
C VAL A 11 -23.37 3.62 27.56
N PRO A 12 -22.68 3.82 28.71
CA PRO A 12 -21.64 4.83 28.82
C PRO A 12 -20.52 4.56 27.81
N PRO A 13 -19.91 5.60 27.23
CA PRO A 13 -18.86 5.42 26.24
C PRO A 13 -17.67 4.70 26.85
N SER A 14 -17.10 3.77 26.08
CA SER A 14 -15.89 3.05 26.47
C SER A 14 -14.71 4.02 26.68
N LEU A 15 -13.76 3.64 27.55
CA LEU A 15 -12.63 4.51 27.91
C LEU A 15 -11.77 4.92 26.70
N ASP A 16 -11.56 4.01 25.75
CA ASP A 16 -10.87 4.29 24.49
C ASP A 16 -11.61 5.32 23.61
N THR A 17 -12.95 5.36 23.68
CA THR A 17 -13.76 6.39 23.01
C THR A 17 -13.60 7.75 23.69
N VAL A 18 -13.58 7.78 25.02
CA VAL A 18 -13.33 9.02 25.80
C VAL A 18 -11.95 9.58 25.48
N LEU A 19 -10.91 8.75 25.55
CA LEU A 19 -9.52 9.14 25.24
C LEU A 19 -9.35 9.58 23.78
N ALA A 20 -10.04 8.94 22.83
CA ALA A 20 -10.04 9.38 21.43
C ALA A 20 -10.66 10.77 21.26
N GLY A 21 -11.70 11.08 22.03
CA GLY A 21 -12.31 12.41 22.08
C GLY A 21 -11.36 13.48 22.64
N GLU A 22 -10.59 13.15 23.69
CA GLU A 22 -9.55 14.04 24.23
C GLU A 22 -8.42 14.26 23.22
N LEU A 23 -7.87 13.19 22.65
CA LEU A 23 -6.82 13.25 21.63
C LEU A 23 -7.25 14.08 20.42
N LEU A 24 -8.49 13.91 19.97
CA LEU A 24 -9.05 14.68 18.88
C LEU A 24 -9.05 16.19 19.17
N ARG A 25 -9.47 16.60 20.38
CA ARG A 25 -9.53 18.02 20.76
C ARG A 25 -8.16 18.61 21.01
N ASP A 26 -7.35 17.95 21.83
CA ASP A 26 -6.16 18.52 22.43
C ASP A 26 -4.94 18.45 21.49
N VAL A 27 -4.92 17.46 20.58
CA VAL A 27 -3.76 17.17 19.72
C VAL A 27 -4.12 17.34 18.24
N ILE A 28 -5.11 16.59 17.75
CA ILE A 28 -5.39 16.54 16.30
C ILE A 28 -5.93 17.88 15.79
N ARG A 29 -6.97 18.41 16.43
CA ARG A 29 -7.57 19.71 16.07
C ARG A 29 -6.65 20.89 16.38
N ALA A 30 -5.84 20.78 17.43
CA ALA A 30 -4.79 21.74 17.75
C ALA A 30 -3.63 21.72 16.73
N LYS A 31 -3.63 20.78 15.78
CA LYS A 31 -2.56 20.61 14.78
C LYS A 31 -1.20 20.47 15.49
N ALA A 32 -1.13 19.62 16.50
CA ALA A 32 0.13 19.25 17.13
C ALA A 32 1.02 18.45 16.17
N SER A 33 2.30 18.33 16.50
CA SER A 33 3.23 17.51 15.71
C SER A 33 3.01 16.00 15.97
N PRO A 34 3.50 15.11 15.09
CA PRO A 34 3.49 13.67 15.32
C PRO A 34 4.17 13.23 16.62
N GLU A 35 5.23 13.94 17.03
CA GLU A 35 5.99 13.67 18.25
C GLU A 35 5.18 14.06 19.50
N ALA A 36 4.54 15.23 19.46
CA ALA A 36 3.65 15.68 20.54
C ALA A 36 2.45 14.74 20.72
N LEU A 37 1.99 14.09 19.65
CA LEU A 37 0.94 13.07 19.73
C LEU A 37 1.41 11.84 20.52
N LEU A 38 2.60 11.33 20.25
CA LEU A 38 3.16 10.18 20.95
C LEU A 38 3.47 10.52 22.41
N GLU A 39 3.99 11.72 22.67
CA GLU A 39 4.22 12.24 24.03
C GLU A 39 2.91 12.34 24.81
N TRP A 40 1.84 12.86 24.18
CA TRP A 40 0.51 12.93 24.79
C TRP A 40 0.01 11.53 25.17
N MET A 41 0.16 10.55 24.27
CA MET A 41 -0.25 9.16 24.53
C MET A 41 0.53 8.52 25.68
N GLY A 42 1.85 8.76 25.74
CA GLY A 42 2.71 8.30 26.82
C GLY A 42 2.33 8.92 28.16
N THR A 43 2.12 10.24 28.18
CA THR A 43 1.74 11.00 29.39
C THR A 43 0.39 10.57 29.94
N ARG A 44 -0.58 10.31 29.06
CA ARG A 44 -1.90 9.79 29.44
C ARG A 44 -1.89 8.31 29.80
N GLY A 45 -0.78 7.61 29.58
CA GLY A 45 -0.68 6.18 29.84
C GLY A 45 -1.69 5.35 29.06
N VAL A 46 -1.99 5.73 27.81
CA VAL A 46 -3.11 5.16 27.01
C VAL A 46 -3.07 3.63 26.97
N GLU A 47 -1.90 3.04 26.78
CA GLU A 47 -1.74 1.58 26.70
C GLU A 47 -2.13 0.87 28.00
N ALA A 48 -1.73 1.44 29.14
CA ALA A 48 -2.06 0.91 30.46
C ALA A 48 -3.54 1.16 30.80
N ALA A 49 -4.06 2.34 30.45
CA ALA A 49 -5.43 2.74 30.72
C ALA A 49 -6.45 1.88 29.97
N VAL A 50 -6.20 1.60 28.68
CA VAL A 50 -7.09 0.75 27.85
C VAL A 50 -6.91 -0.74 28.16
N GLY A 51 -5.74 -1.16 28.66
CA GLY A 51 -5.47 -2.55 29.06
C GLY A 51 -5.13 -3.50 27.90
N GLU A 52 -4.96 -2.99 26.69
CA GLU A 52 -4.66 -3.77 25.48
C GLU A 52 -3.23 -3.55 24.95
N GLY A 53 -2.38 -2.88 25.75
CA GLY A 53 -1.02 -2.53 25.33
C GLY A 53 -1.03 -1.63 24.08
N PRO A 54 -0.10 -1.83 23.12
CA PRO A 54 -0.01 -1.04 21.90
C PRO A 54 -1.29 -1.01 21.05
N ARG A 55 -2.13 -2.06 21.13
CA ARG A 55 -3.40 -2.12 20.40
C ARG A 55 -4.39 -1.06 20.89
N GLY A 56 -4.38 -0.78 22.19
CA GLY A 56 -5.20 0.29 22.78
C GLY A 56 -4.84 1.67 22.22
N SER A 57 -3.55 1.95 22.03
CA SER A 57 -3.09 3.20 21.39
C SER A 57 -3.54 3.31 19.94
N VAL A 58 -3.46 2.22 19.17
CA VAL A 58 -3.99 2.18 17.79
C VAL A 58 -5.50 2.47 17.78
N LYS A 59 -6.26 1.85 18.69
CA LYS A 59 -7.70 2.07 18.83
C LYS A 59 -8.05 3.54 19.07
N VAL A 60 -7.35 4.16 20.02
CA VAL A 60 -7.56 5.57 20.37
C VAL A 60 -7.19 6.49 19.21
N LEU A 61 -6.02 6.28 18.58
CA LEU A 61 -5.57 7.10 17.45
C LEU A 61 -6.50 6.98 16.24
N MET A 62 -6.83 5.75 15.84
CA MET A 62 -7.67 5.51 14.67
C MET A 62 -9.06 6.12 14.82
N ARG A 63 -9.71 5.96 15.98
CA ARG A 63 -11.00 6.63 16.23
C ARG A 63 -10.89 8.15 16.13
N ALA A 64 -9.85 8.74 16.70
CA ALA A 64 -9.64 10.18 16.64
C ALA A 64 -9.39 10.67 15.20
N LEU A 65 -8.60 9.93 14.40
CA LEU A 65 -8.33 10.26 12.99
C LEU A 65 -9.59 10.11 12.12
N LEU A 66 -10.37 9.05 12.29
CA LEU A 66 -11.64 8.84 11.58
C LEU A 66 -12.64 9.95 11.92
N ALA A 67 -12.76 10.32 13.21
CA ALA A 67 -13.60 11.43 13.65
C ALA A 67 -13.15 12.77 13.07
N ALA A 68 -11.83 13.04 13.01
CA ALA A 68 -11.28 14.25 12.39
C ALA A 68 -11.57 14.31 10.87
N GLY A 69 -11.53 13.15 10.20
CA GLY A 69 -11.77 13.01 8.77
C GLY A 69 -13.23 12.87 8.34
N SER A 70 -14.16 12.72 9.29
CA SER A 70 -15.57 12.40 9.04
C SER A 70 -16.28 13.36 8.06
N LYS A 71 -15.88 14.65 8.08
CA LYS A 71 -16.46 15.72 7.25
C LYS A 71 -16.24 15.51 5.75
N SER A 72 -15.03 15.13 5.33
CA SER A 72 -14.75 14.82 3.92
C SER A 72 -13.51 13.95 3.75
N PRO A 73 -13.42 13.19 2.64
CA PRO A 73 -12.25 12.35 2.35
C PRO A 73 -10.92 13.13 2.36
N THR A 74 -10.92 14.38 1.91
CA THR A 74 -9.73 15.24 1.96
C THR A 74 -9.25 15.51 3.38
N HIS A 75 -10.15 15.77 4.33
CA HIS A 75 -9.76 15.97 5.73
C HIS A 75 -9.17 14.70 6.34
N LEU A 76 -9.75 13.53 6.01
CA LEU A 76 -9.21 12.24 6.42
C LEU A 76 -7.81 12.02 5.86
N ASN A 77 -7.60 12.23 4.56
CA ASN A 77 -6.30 12.05 3.92
C ASN A 77 -5.23 12.94 4.55
N VAL A 78 -5.54 14.22 4.76
CA VAL A 78 -4.62 15.18 5.41
C VAL A 78 -4.29 14.74 6.84
N ALA A 79 -5.27 14.25 7.61
CA ALA A 79 -5.04 13.76 8.97
C ALA A 79 -4.19 12.49 8.98
N LEU A 80 -4.50 11.51 8.13
CA LEU A 80 -3.75 10.26 8.00
C LEU A 80 -2.31 10.52 7.55
N GLU A 81 -2.07 11.39 6.57
CA GLU A 81 -0.73 11.77 6.10
C GLU A 81 0.09 12.43 7.20
N ARG A 82 -0.53 13.40 7.89
CA ARG A 82 0.13 14.15 8.96
C ARG A 82 0.62 13.24 10.08
N TYR A 83 -0.20 12.26 10.49
CA TYR A 83 0.10 11.37 11.61
C TYR A 83 0.55 9.97 11.17
N ALA A 84 0.91 9.79 9.89
CA ALA A 84 1.29 8.50 9.34
C ALA A 84 2.50 7.89 10.06
N THR A 85 3.49 8.71 10.43
CA THR A 85 4.68 8.25 11.15
C THR A 85 4.32 7.71 12.54
N SER A 86 3.55 8.46 13.33
CA SER A 86 3.11 8.02 14.67
C SER A 86 2.23 6.78 14.59
N LEU A 87 1.28 6.73 13.65
CA LEU A 87 0.42 5.57 13.48
C LEU A 87 1.21 4.33 13.04
N ARG A 88 2.21 4.49 12.17
CA ARG A 88 3.11 3.40 11.75
C ARG A 88 3.92 2.85 12.93
N GLU A 89 4.42 3.71 13.81
CA GLU A 89 5.14 3.30 15.01
C GLU A 89 4.24 2.46 15.94
N LEU A 90 3.02 2.93 16.20
CA LEU A 90 2.05 2.19 17.01
C LEU A 90 1.66 0.86 16.37
N LEU A 91 1.42 0.85 15.06
CA LEU A 91 1.08 -0.36 14.31
C LEU A 91 2.24 -1.37 14.28
N SER A 92 3.49 -0.90 14.18
CA SER A 92 4.67 -1.77 14.26
C SER A 92 4.79 -2.44 15.63
N ARG A 93 4.48 -1.72 16.72
CA ARG A 93 4.45 -2.27 18.09
C ARG A 93 3.26 -3.22 18.31
N ALA A 94 2.12 -2.95 17.68
CA ALA A 94 0.91 -3.76 17.78
C ALA A 94 0.89 -4.98 16.84
N GLY A 95 1.75 -5.00 15.82
CA GLY A 95 1.85 -6.06 14.82
C GLY A 95 0.60 -6.19 13.94
N LEU A 96 0.41 -7.38 13.38
CA LEU A 96 -0.68 -7.69 12.44
C LEU A 96 -2.07 -7.40 13.03
N TYR A 97 -2.30 -7.77 14.30
CA TYR A 97 -3.55 -7.49 15.00
C TYR A 97 -3.84 -6.00 15.16
N GLY A 98 -2.81 -5.16 15.31
CA GLY A 98 -2.99 -3.71 15.30
C GLY A 98 -3.53 -3.20 13.97
N GLN A 99 -3.04 -3.76 12.87
CA GLN A 99 -3.53 -3.41 11.53
C GLN A 99 -4.98 -3.89 11.34
N MET A 100 -5.32 -5.10 11.77
CA MET A 100 -6.69 -5.62 11.73
C MET A 100 -7.66 -4.72 12.52
N ILE A 101 -7.25 -4.25 13.70
CA ILE A 101 -8.02 -3.29 14.49
C ILE A 101 -8.28 -1.99 13.72
N ALA A 102 -7.28 -1.48 12.97
CA ALA A 102 -7.46 -0.28 12.16
C ALA A 102 -8.48 -0.50 11.03
N VAL A 103 -8.48 -1.69 10.41
CA VAL A 103 -9.48 -2.09 9.40
C VAL A 103 -10.87 -2.17 10.02
N GLU A 104 -10.99 -2.89 11.14
CA GLU A 104 -12.26 -3.08 11.88
C GLU A 104 -12.87 -1.74 12.29
N LEU A 105 -12.06 -0.82 12.86
CA LEU A 105 -12.54 0.49 13.26
C LEU A 105 -13.01 1.33 12.07
N ALA A 106 -12.35 1.23 10.90
CA ALA A 106 -12.80 1.91 9.69
C ALA A 106 -14.13 1.35 9.19
N ALA A 107 -14.29 0.02 9.19
CA ALA A 107 -15.51 -0.67 8.79
C ALA A 107 -16.68 -0.34 9.73
N GLN A 108 -16.47 -0.40 11.05
CA GLN A 108 -17.47 -0.03 12.04
C GLN A 108 -17.86 1.46 11.94
N PHE A 109 -16.88 2.36 11.86
CA PHE A 109 -17.12 3.81 11.85
C PHE A 109 -17.91 4.26 10.61
N TYR A 110 -17.69 3.59 9.47
CA TYR A 110 -18.40 3.86 8.21
C TYR A 110 -19.33 2.72 7.79
N ALA A 111 -19.90 1.97 8.74
CA ALA A 111 -20.78 0.83 8.43
C ALA A 111 -21.97 1.21 7.53
N ALA A 112 -22.50 2.43 7.68
CA ALA A 112 -23.58 2.96 6.83
C ALA A 112 -23.10 3.51 5.46
N LEU A 113 -21.78 3.59 5.23
CA LEU A 113 -21.16 4.20 4.06
C LEU A 113 -20.02 3.31 3.51
N PRO A 114 -20.32 2.15 2.88
CA PRO A 114 -19.32 1.17 2.44
C PRO A 114 -18.24 1.78 1.52
N GLN A 115 -18.62 2.71 0.65
CA GLN A 115 -17.66 3.43 -0.21
C GLN A 115 -16.61 4.20 0.61
N LYS A 116 -16.97 4.81 1.74
CA LYS A 116 -16.01 5.50 2.61
C LYS A 116 -15.05 4.52 3.27
N VAL A 117 -15.51 3.30 3.61
CA VAL A 117 -14.62 2.24 4.12
C VAL A 117 -13.52 1.97 3.09
N LEU A 118 -13.88 1.71 1.83
CA LEU A 118 -12.92 1.46 0.75
C LEU A 118 -11.95 2.62 0.56
N MET A 119 -12.41 3.87 0.64
CA MET A 119 -11.54 5.05 0.55
C MET A 119 -10.54 5.15 1.71
N VAL A 120 -10.96 4.85 2.93
CA VAL A 120 -10.08 4.83 4.11
C VAL A 120 -9.03 3.75 3.95
N LEU A 121 -9.46 2.54 3.60
CA LEU A 121 -8.57 1.40 3.43
C LEU A 121 -7.58 1.60 2.28
N ASP A 122 -8.02 2.18 1.17
CA ASP A 122 -7.14 2.60 0.08
C ASP A 122 -6.03 3.52 0.57
N ARG A 123 -6.39 4.54 1.37
CA ARG A 123 -5.40 5.46 1.92
C ARG A 123 -4.45 4.78 2.90
N LEU A 124 -4.96 3.94 3.79
CA LEU A 124 -4.14 3.18 4.76
C LEU A 124 -3.18 2.22 4.05
N LEU A 125 -3.64 1.51 3.00
CA LEU A 125 -2.82 0.65 2.15
C LEU A 125 -1.76 1.45 1.41
N ALA A 126 -2.13 2.59 0.82
CA ALA A 126 -1.22 3.46 0.07
C ALA A 126 -0.12 4.09 0.94
N LEU A 127 -0.42 4.38 2.21
CA LEU A 127 0.55 4.88 3.20
C LEU A 127 1.39 3.75 3.84
N GLY A 128 1.14 2.49 3.49
CA GLY A 128 1.79 1.33 4.11
C GLY A 128 1.52 1.23 5.60
N LEU A 129 0.35 1.69 6.05
CA LEU A 129 -0.08 1.61 7.44
C LEU A 129 -0.70 0.24 7.72
N ILE A 130 -1.44 -0.31 6.75
CA ILE A 130 -1.95 -1.67 6.79
C ILE A 130 -1.45 -2.45 5.58
N GLY A 131 -1.27 -3.76 5.74
CA GLY A 131 -1.03 -4.71 4.66
C GLY A 131 -2.33 -5.36 4.19
N ALA A 132 -2.36 -5.79 2.92
CA ALA A 132 -3.48 -6.58 2.41
C ALA A 132 -3.65 -7.91 3.16
N GLU A 133 -2.58 -8.45 3.76
CA GLU A 133 -2.62 -9.59 4.67
C GLU A 133 -3.55 -9.36 5.88
N ALA A 134 -3.42 -8.22 6.56
CA ALA A 134 -4.27 -7.87 7.70
C ALA A 134 -5.74 -7.74 7.28
N VAL A 135 -5.98 -7.13 6.10
CA VAL A 135 -7.33 -7.00 5.53
C VAL A 135 -7.90 -8.37 5.19
N SER A 136 -7.09 -9.29 4.64
CA SER A 136 -7.50 -10.65 4.35
C SER A 136 -8.00 -11.34 5.61
N ILE A 137 -7.18 -11.44 6.65
CA ILE A 137 -7.54 -12.14 7.89
C ILE A 137 -8.79 -11.51 8.51
N TRP A 138 -8.83 -10.18 8.63
CA TRP A 138 -9.98 -9.45 9.15
C TRP A 138 -11.27 -9.76 8.39
N ALA A 139 -11.22 -9.79 7.06
CA ALA A 139 -12.40 -10.03 6.25
C ALA A 139 -12.98 -11.43 6.52
N PHE A 140 -12.14 -12.46 6.68
CA PHE A 140 -12.63 -13.81 7.01
C PHE A 140 -13.13 -13.93 8.45
N GLU A 141 -12.53 -13.24 9.42
CA GLU A 141 -13.05 -13.20 10.80
C GLU A 141 -14.43 -12.53 10.86
N THR A 142 -14.69 -11.57 9.97
CA THR A 142 -15.95 -10.80 9.90
C THR A 142 -17.01 -11.46 9.00
N ALA A 143 -16.59 -12.16 7.95
CA ALA A 143 -17.46 -12.64 6.88
C ALA A 143 -18.24 -13.92 7.19
N ILE A 144 -18.12 -14.50 8.39
CA ILE A 144 -18.89 -15.69 8.80
C ILE A 144 -20.19 -15.23 9.45
N PRO A 145 -21.33 -15.20 8.72
CA PRO A 145 -22.58 -14.78 9.31
C PRO A 145 -23.17 -15.97 10.09
N ALA A 146 -23.39 -15.80 11.39
CA ALA A 146 -24.25 -16.70 12.18
C ALA A 146 -25.71 -16.60 11.72
N THR A 147 -26.14 -15.42 11.22
CA THR A 147 -27.55 -15.13 10.88
C THR A 147 -27.73 -14.45 9.51
N LEU A 148 -28.96 -14.44 8.97
CA LEU A 148 -29.31 -13.74 7.72
C LEU A 148 -29.08 -12.21 7.82
N SER A 149 -29.30 -11.61 8.99
CA SER A 149 -29.02 -10.18 9.21
C SER A 149 -27.54 -9.83 9.13
N GLU A 150 -26.64 -10.80 9.39
CA GLU A 150 -25.19 -10.61 9.28
C GLU A 150 -24.68 -10.76 7.83
N GLN A 151 -25.53 -11.18 6.88
CA GLN A 151 -25.15 -11.30 5.47
C GLN A 151 -24.79 -9.95 4.84
N ALA A 152 -25.43 -8.86 5.27
CA ALA A 152 -25.12 -7.51 4.76
C ALA A 152 -23.70 -7.07 5.17
N SER A 153 -23.33 -7.30 6.43
CA SER A 153 -21.97 -7.05 6.93
C SER A 153 -20.96 -7.95 6.23
N ALA A 154 -21.27 -9.22 6.02
CA ALA A 154 -20.42 -10.15 5.29
C ALA A 154 -20.19 -9.71 3.83
N SER A 155 -21.22 -9.20 3.14
CA SER A 155 -21.07 -8.66 1.78
C SER A 155 -20.03 -7.54 1.73
N SER A 156 -20.06 -6.62 2.70
CA SER A 156 -19.08 -5.53 2.76
C SER A 156 -17.66 -6.02 3.04
N ALA A 157 -17.49 -7.04 3.87
CA ALA A 157 -16.18 -7.65 4.15
C ALA A 157 -15.58 -8.31 2.90
N TRP A 158 -16.39 -9.01 2.10
CA TRP A 158 -15.96 -9.61 0.84
C TRP A 158 -15.57 -8.56 -0.22
N GLU A 159 -16.29 -7.44 -0.29
CA GLU A 159 -15.92 -6.31 -1.16
C GLU A 159 -14.57 -5.71 -0.75
N VAL A 160 -14.38 -5.49 0.55
CA VAL A 160 -13.11 -5.00 1.12
C VAL A 160 -11.96 -5.97 0.84
N LEU A 161 -12.17 -7.28 1.03
CA LEU A 161 -11.18 -8.31 0.70
C LEU A 161 -10.76 -8.21 -0.76
N ASN A 162 -11.72 -8.28 -1.67
CA ASN A 162 -11.47 -8.24 -3.11
C ASN A 162 -10.72 -6.97 -3.52
N TYR A 163 -11.16 -5.81 -3.02
CA TYR A 163 -10.48 -4.55 -3.27
C TYR A 163 -9.02 -4.58 -2.81
N SER A 164 -8.75 -5.09 -1.61
CA SER A 164 -7.40 -5.14 -1.05
C SER A 164 -6.47 -6.08 -1.81
N LEU A 165 -6.99 -7.21 -2.31
CA LEU A 165 -6.23 -8.18 -3.09
C LEU A 165 -5.96 -7.68 -4.51
N GLU A 166 -6.93 -7.03 -5.15
CA GLU A 166 -6.74 -6.35 -6.43
C GLU A 166 -5.64 -5.28 -6.32
N ARG A 167 -5.63 -4.50 -5.23
CA ARG A 167 -4.56 -3.54 -4.95
C ARG A 167 -3.22 -4.23 -4.71
N ALA A 168 -3.18 -5.33 -3.98
CA ALA A 168 -1.95 -6.08 -3.75
C ALA A 168 -1.38 -6.64 -5.07
N ALA A 169 -2.23 -7.19 -5.93
CA ALA A 169 -1.89 -7.70 -7.25
C ALA A 169 -1.37 -6.60 -8.19
N ALA A 170 -2.02 -5.43 -8.20
CA ALA A 170 -1.66 -4.31 -9.07
C ALA A 170 -0.34 -3.62 -8.70
N ARG A 171 0.13 -3.71 -7.45
CA ARG A 171 1.36 -3.02 -6.99
C ARG A 171 2.61 -3.38 -7.78
N LEU A 172 2.76 -4.66 -8.13
CA LEU A 172 3.93 -5.13 -8.87
C LEU A 172 3.98 -4.54 -10.30
N PRO A 173 2.97 -4.73 -11.16
CA PRO A 173 2.98 -4.13 -12.50
C PRO A 173 3.03 -2.60 -12.47
N GLU A 174 2.38 -1.95 -11.50
CA GLU A 174 2.48 -0.49 -11.33
C GLU A 174 3.91 -0.04 -11.00
N ALA A 175 4.64 -0.78 -10.15
CA ALA A 175 6.03 -0.47 -9.83
C ALA A 175 6.92 -0.68 -11.06
N GLU A 176 6.68 -1.73 -11.84
CA GLU A 176 7.42 -2.02 -13.08
C GLU A 176 7.18 -0.95 -14.16
N GLU A 177 5.94 -0.48 -14.33
CA GLU A 177 5.62 0.63 -15.22
C GLU A 177 6.35 1.92 -14.79
N LYS A 178 6.35 2.24 -13.48
CA LYS A 178 7.06 3.40 -12.94
C LYS A 178 8.58 3.31 -13.14
N ILE A 179 9.17 2.12 -12.97
CA ILE A 179 10.59 1.86 -13.24
C ILE A 179 10.89 2.08 -14.73
N SER A 180 10.08 1.48 -15.61
CA SER A 180 10.25 1.61 -17.07
C SER A 180 10.20 3.07 -17.51
N LYS A 181 9.21 3.82 -17.00
CA LYS A 181 9.08 5.26 -17.27
C LYS A 181 10.29 6.06 -16.75
N ALA A 182 10.72 5.81 -15.52
CA ALA A 182 11.86 6.52 -14.93
C ALA A 182 13.16 6.26 -15.70
N LEU A 183 13.37 5.03 -16.18
CA LEU A 183 14.50 4.69 -17.05
C LEU A 183 14.44 5.44 -18.38
N GLY A 184 13.29 5.45 -19.06
CA GLY A 184 13.12 6.20 -20.30
C GLY A 184 13.34 7.71 -20.15
N ASP A 185 12.86 8.30 -19.06
CA ASP A 185 13.10 9.71 -18.74
C ASP A 185 14.58 10.00 -18.45
N LEU A 186 15.27 9.08 -17.77
CA LEU A 186 16.70 9.19 -17.45
C LEU A 186 17.55 9.11 -18.72
N ASP A 187 17.25 8.19 -19.63
CA ASP A 187 17.91 8.06 -20.92
C ASP A 187 17.76 9.32 -21.78
N LEU A 188 16.56 9.94 -21.77
CA LEU A 188 16.33 11.20 -22.45
C LEU A 188 17.17 12.35 -21.86
N VAL A 189 17.32 12.41 -20.53
CA VAL A 189 18.16 13.41 -19.87
C VAL A 189 19.64 13.18 -20.21
N HIS A 190 20.12 11.93 -20.15
CA HIS A 190 21.49 11.60 -20.52
C HIS A 190 21.81 11.91 -21.99
N SER A 191 20.89 11.60 -22.91
CA SER A 191 21.00 11.97 -24.32
C SER A 191 21.13 13.49 -24.49
N LYS A 192 20.27 14.27 -23.82
CA LYS A 192 20.34 15.74 -23.86
C LYS A 192 21.65 16.29 -23.30
N VAL A 193 22.11 15.76 -22.16
CA VAL A 193 23.40 16.12 -21.56
C VAL A 193 24.54 15.86 -22.53
N ARG A 194 24.56 14.68 -23.17
CA ARG A 194 25.58 14.31 -24.16
C ARG A 194 25.60 15.29 -25.33
N THR A 195 24.46 15.59 -25.95
CA THR A 195 24.38 16.54 -27.06
C THR A 195 24.81 17.95 -26.66
N LEU A 196 24.42 18.41 -25.47
CA LEU A 196 24.84 19.73 -24.97
C LEU A 196 26.35 19.78 -24.68
N GLN A 197 26.91 18.69 -24.15
CA GLN A 197 28.35 18.56 -23.87
C GLN A 197 29.17 18.54 -25.18
N GLU A 198 28.74 17.76 -26.17
CA GLU A 198 29.35 17.75 -27.51
C GLU A 198 29.31 19.14 -28.14
N ARG A 199 28.17 19.84 -28.03
CA ARG A 199 28.04 21.23 -28.50
C ARG A 199 28.99 22.18 -27.76
N ALA A 200 29.09 22.08 -26.44
CA ALA A 200 30.01 22.90 -25.63
C ALA A 200 31.47 22.64 -26.04
N ASN A 201 31.85 21.38 -26.21
CA ASN A 201 33.20 20.97 -26.65
C ASN A 201 33.51 21.51 -28.05
N ASN A 202 32.58 21.37 -29.00
CA ASN A 202 32.74 21.88 -30.36
C ASN A 202 32.91 23.42 -30.38
N LEU A 203 32.14 24.14 -29.57
CA LEU A 203 32.25 25.61 -29.45
C LEU A 203 33.59 26.03 -28.81
N ALA A 204 34.08 25.28 -27.82
CA ALA A 204 35.39 25.52 -27.23
C ALA A 204 36.51 25.30 -28.25
N SER A 205 36.45 24.23 -29.05
CA SER A 205 37.41 23.98 -30.13
C SER A 205 37.38 25.07 -31.22
N GLN A 206 36.19 25.53 -31.61
CA GLN A 206 36.05 26.65 -32.56
C GLN A 206 36.66 27.95 -32.01
N LEU A 207 36.45 28.24 -30.72
CA LEU A 207 37.03 29.42 -30.07
C LEU A 207 38.56 29.37 -30.05
N ARG A 208 39.14 28.21 -29.73
CA ARG A 208 40.60 28.00 -29.76
C ARG A 208 41.18 28.15 -31.16
N ALA A 209 40.58 27.50 -32.15
CA ALA A 209 41.02 27.59 -33.55
C ALA A 209 40.96 29.05 -34.06
N TYR A 210 39.90 29.76 -33.72
CA TYR A 210 39.75 31.17 -34.08
C TYR A 210 40.82 32.06 -33.41
N ALA A 211 41.09 31.86 -32.12
CA ALA A 211 42.14 32.60 -31.41
C ALA A 211 43.55 32.30 -31.97
N GLN A 212 43.82 31.05 -32.35
CA GLN A 212 45.09 30.64 -32.97
C GLN A 212 45.29 31.32 -34.33
N ALA A 213 44.27 31.30 -35.18
CA ALA A 213 44.32 31.97 -36.49
C ALA A 213 44.57 33.48 -36.33
N ARG A 214 43.88 34.13 -35.38
CA ARG A 214 44.05 35.56 -35.13
C ARG A 214 45.46 35.92 -34.63
N ARG A 215 46.09 35.08 -33.80
CA ARG A 215 47.48 35.27 -33.37
C ARG A 215 48.47 35.14 -34.52
N GLN A 216 48.27 34.15 -35.41
CA GLN A 216 49.11 33.98 -36.59
C GLN A 216 49.06 35.19 -37.53
N GLU A 217 47.90 35.84 -37.66
CA GLU A 217 47.73 37.08 -38.41
C GLU A 217 48.46 38.27 -37.76
N GLN A 218 48.57 38.32 -36.42
CA GLN A 218 49.19 39.42 -35.67
C GLN A 218 50.72 39.30 -35.57
N ASP A 219 51.25 38.10 -35.35
CA ASP A 219 52.68 37.88 -35.08
C ASP A 219 53.55 37.81 -36.36
N GLY A 220 53.00 38.15 -37.53
CA GLY A 220 53.77 38.24 -38.79
C GLY A 220 54.49 36.94 -39.19
N GLY A 221 54.00 35.78 -38.75
CA GLY A 221 54.57 34.46 -39.05
C GLY A 221 55.67 33.98 -38.09
N GLY A 222 56.06 34.76 -37.08
CA GLY A 222 57.19 34.48 -36.20
C GLY A 222 56.84 33.80 -34.87
N GLY A 223 56.36 32.56 -34.90
CA GLY A 223 56.30 31.69 -33.71
C GLY A 223 54.89 31.38 -33.20
N ALA A 224 54.32 30.25 -33.61
CA ALA A 224 53.07 29.74 -33.07
C ALA A 224 53.28 29.27 -31.62
N ARG A 225 52.94 30.12 -30.63
CA ARG A 225 52.70 29.63 -29.26
C ARG A 225 51.40 28.86 -29.23
N ASP A 226 51.46 27.68 -28.63
CA ASP A 226 50.28 26.84 -28.47
C ASP A 226 49.21 27.57 -27.65
N VAL A 227 47.96 27.45 -28.10
CA VAL A 227 46.77 28.01 -27.43
C VAL A 227 46.11 26.95 -26.55
N GLU A 228 46.61 25.71 -26.61
CA GLU A 228 46.21 24.62 -25.74
C GLU A 228 46.53 24.99 -24.27
N GLY A 229 45.52 24.91 -23.40
CA GLY A 229 45.63 25.27 -21.99
C GLY A 229 45.32 26.74 -21.63
N VAL A 230 45.15 27.63 -22.61
CA VAL A 230 44.69 29.01 -22.33
C VAL A 230 43.20 28.97 -21.92
N PRO A 231 42.82 29.61 -20.79
CA PRO A 231 41.42 29.72 -20.37
C PRO A 231 40.54 30.33 -21.48
N LEU A 232 39.33 29.79 -21.68
CA LEU A 232 38.46 30.18 -22.81
C LEU A 232 38.02 31.65 -22.75
N ASP A 233 37.94 32.21 -21.54
CA ASP A 233 37.66 33.63 -21.29
C ASP A 233 38.76 34.56 -21.78
N GLU A 234 40.03 34.16 -21.67
CA GLU A 234 41.17 34.92 -22.20
C GLU A 234 41.21 34.92 -23.74
N LEU A 235 40.57 33.94 -24.39
CA LEU A 235 40.49 33.85 -25.85
C LEU A 235 39.40 34.76 -26.46
N ALA A 236 38.52 35.34 -25.64
CA ALA A 236 37.35 36.12 -26.07
C ALA A 236 37.64 37.64 -26.22
N VAL A 237 38.59 37.97 -27.08
CA VAL A 237 39.11 39.34 -27.26
C VAL A 237 38.32 40.24 -28.23
N ASP A 238 37.42 39.68 -29.06
CA ASP A 238 36.64 40.42 -30.07
C ASP A 238 35.17 39.97 -30.09
N PRO A 239 34.28 40.67 -30.83
CA PRO A 239 32.85 40.33 -30.82
C PRO A 239 32.54 38.89 -31.25
N ARG A 240 33.30 38.31 -32.19
CA ARG A 240 33.04 36.95 -32.68
C ARG A 240 33.47 35.92 -31.64
N SER A 241 34.67 36.05 -31.07
CA SER A 241 35.14 35.16 -30.00
C SER A 241 34.29 35.26 -28.74
N ARG A 242 33.81 36.45 -28.37
CA ARG A 242 32.81 36.64 -27.29
C ARG A 242 31.48 35.94 -27.59
N SER A 243 31.00 36.00 -28.83
CA SER A 243 29.78 35.26 -29.21
C SER A 243 29.96 33.74 -29.10
N LEU A 244 31.13 33.20 -29.42
CA LEU A 244 31.40 31.77 -29.29
C LEU A 244 31.48 31.36 -27.81
N LEU A 245 32.17 32.15 -26.99
CA LEU A 245 32.23 31.94 -25.55
C LEU A 245 30.85 31.99 -24.90
N ALA A 246 30.01 32.96 -25.26
CA ALA A 246 28.64 33.06 -24.74
C ALA A 246 27.80 31.81 -25.08
N LYS A 247 27.91 31.28 -26.30
CA LYS A 247 27.25 30.03 -26.71
C LYS A 247 27.79 28.81 -25.98
N HIS A 248 29.10 28.76 -25.75
CA HIS A 248 29.75 27.70 -24.96
C HIS A 248 29.22 27.72 -23.53
N ASN A 249 29.22 28.89 -22.89
CA ASN A 249 28.73 29.08 -21.52
C ASN A 249 27.24 28.73 -21.39
N ASP A 250 26.40 29.11 -22.36
CA ASP A 250 24.98 28.70 -22.39
C ASP A 250 24.84 27.16 -22.49
N ALA A 251 25.59 26.51 -23.38
CA ALA A 251 25.56 25.05 -23.51
C ALA A 251 26.03 24.35 -22.21
N ALA A 252 27.14 24.80 -21.63
CA ALA A 252 27.67 24.27 -20.37
C ALA A 252 26.71 24.51 -19.19
N HIS A 253 26.09 25.70 -19.13
CA HIS A 253 25.06 26.01 -18.13
C HIS A 253 23.86 25.06 -18.26
N ARG A 254 23.39 24.80 -19.47
CA ARG A 254 22.28 23.85 -19.71
C ARG A 254 22.62 22.42 -19.30
N VAL A 255 23.88 21.98 -19.45
CA VAL A 255 24.35 20.70 -18.89
C VAL A 255 24.18 20.70 -17.37
N ASN A 256 24.66 21.75 -16.69
CA ASN A 256 24.55 21.85 -15.24
C ASN A 256 23.09 21.87 -14.75
N VAL A 257 22.18 22.48 -15.51
CA VAL A 257 20.73 22.49 -15.21
C VAL A 257 20.10 21.09 -15.33
N GLN A 258 20.65 20.20 -16.16
CA GLN A 258 20.14 18.82 -16.26
C GLN A 258 20.59 17.91 -15.11
N ALA A 259 21.69 18.22 -14.41
CA ALA A 259 22.23 17.36 -13.36
C ALA A 259 21.26 17.14 -12.17
N PRO A 260 20.59 18.17 -11.61
CA PRO A 260 19.56 17.96 -10.58
C PRO A 260 18.40 17.07 -11.05
N LYS A 261 18.02 17.18 -12.33
CA LYS A 261 16.95 16.36 -12.91
C LYS A 261 17.37 14.89 -13.01
N ALA A 262 18.59 14.60 -13.46
CA ALA A 262 19.13 13.24 -13.48
C ALA A 262 19.16 12.64 -12.07
N ASN A 263 19.69 13.38 -11.08
CA ASN A 263 19.76 12.94 -9.69
C ASN A 263 18.36 12.63 -9.11
N ALA A 264 17.36 13.47 -9.38
CA ALA A 264 15.99 13.24 -8.94
C ALA A 264 15.38 11.97 -9.58
N LEU A 265 15.63 11.73 -10.87
CA LEU A 265 15.18 10.52 -11.57
C LEU A 265 15.88 9.26 -11.03
N THR A 266 17.18 9.34 -10.73
CA THR A 266 17.92 8.23 -10.09
C THR A 266 17.36 7.91 -8.70
N ALA A 267 17.07 8.92 -7.89
CA ALA A 267 16.44 8.73 -6.58
C ALA A 267 15.03 8.11 -6.70
N ALA A 268 14.23 8.58 -7.65
CA ALA A 268 12.91 8.01 -7.92
C ALA A 268 12.98 6.56 -8.40
N LEU A 269 13.96 6.23 -9.26
CA LEU A 269 14.20 4.86 -9.72
C LEU A 269 14.54 3.94 -8.55
N ALA A 270 15.44 4.35 -7.66
CA ALA A 270 15.78 3.58 -6.46
C ALA A 270 14.55 3.36 -5.56
N GLN A 271 13.70 4.39 -5.40
CA GLN A 271 12.45 4.26 -4.66
C GLN A 271 11.49 3.27 -5.33
N HIS A 272 11.32 3.31 -6.65
CA HIS A 272 10.45 2.38 -7.36
C HIS A 272 10.97 0.95 -7.36
N GLN A 273 12.29 0.75 -7.39
CA GLN A 273 12.92 -0.56 -7.22
C GLN A 273 12.62 -1.13 -5.82
N ALA A 274 12.78 -0.34 -4.76
CA ALA A 274 12.42 -0.77 -3.41
C ALA A 274 10.93 -1.14 -3.28
N LEU A 275 10.04 -0.39 -3.95
CA LEU A 275 8.61 -0.73 -4.00
C LEU A 275 8.36 -2.04 -4.74
N ARG A 276 9.04 -2.30 -5.86
CA ARG A 276 8.94 -3.54 -6.62
C ARG A 276 9.40 -4.74 -5.78
N GLU A 277 10.54 -4.61 -5.11
CA GLU A 277 11.10 -5.66 -4.23
C GLU A 277 10.16 -6.00 -3.06
N ALA A 278 9.47 -5.00 -2.51
CA ALA A 278 8.48 -5.20 -1.45
C ALA A 278 7.11 -5.71 -1.96
N ALA A 279 6.78 -5.46 -3.24
CA ALA A 279 5.44 -5.74 -3.78
C ALA A 279 5.13 -7.24 -3.84
N ALA A 280 6.03 -8.07 -4.37
CA ALA A 280 5.79 -9.51 -4.53
C ALA A 280 5.63 -10.23 -3.17
N PRO A 281 6.54 -10.09 -2.19
CA PRO A 281 6.34 -10.71 -0.87
C PRO A 281 5.07 -10.24 -0.17
N SER A 282 4.73 -8.95 -0.28
CA SER A 282 3.50 -8.41 0.31
C SER A 282 2.24 -8.95 -0.35
N ARG A 283 2.24 -9.12 -1.69
CA ARG A 283 1.15 -9.75 -2.43
C ARG A 283 1.01 -11.21 -2.01
N ASP A 284 2.11 -11.94 -2.04
CA ASP A 284 2.13 -13.38 -1.76
C ASP A 284 1.64 -13.67 -0.34
N ALA A 285 2.08 -12.89 0.65
CA ALA A 285 1.58 -12.96 2.03
C ALA A 285 0.06 -12.72 2.11
N ALA A 286 -0.48 -11.73 1.39
CA ALA A 286 -1.91 -11.43 1.40
C ALA A 286 -2.77 -12.55 0.80
N PHE A 287 -2.31 -13.15 -0.30
CA PHE A 287 -2.98 -14.29 -0.92
C PHE A 287 -2.86 -15.55 -0.06
N MET A 288 -1.67 -15.83 0.50
CA MET A 288 -1.48 -16.94 1.44
C MET A 288 -2.39 -16.81 2.66
N ALA A 289 -2.53 -15.60 3.23
CA ALA A 289 -3.46 -15.37 4.34
C ALA A 289 -4.92 -15.59 3.93
N ALA A 290 -5.34 -15.15 2.74
CA ALA A 290 -6.68 -15.42 2.23
C ALA A 290 -6.94 -16.92 2.06
N TYR A 291 -5.98 -17.68 1.49
CA TYR A 291 -6.09 -19.14 1.38
C TYR A 291 -6.19 -19.83 2.73
N LYS A 292 -5.28 -19.50 3.67
CA LYS A 292 -5.31 -20.09 5.02
C LYS A 292 -6.65 -19.82 5.71
N SER A 293 -7.16 -18.60 5.60
CA SER A 293 -8.43 -18.21 6.21
C SER A 293 -9.62 -18.93 5.56
N PHE A 294 -9.64 -19.08 4.23
CA PHE A 294 -10.64 -19.91 3.53
C PHE A 294 -10.66 -21.35 4.02
N LEU A 295 -9.47 -21.96 4.15
CA LEU A 295 -9.35 -23.37 4.55
C LEU A 295 -9.74 -23.58 6.01
N GLN A 296 -9.38 -22.66 6.89
CA GLN A 296 -9.83 -22.64 8.28
C GLN A 296 -11.36 -22.53 8.36
N LEU A 297 -11.96 -21.66 7.54
CA LEU A 297 -13.41 -21.49 7.50
C LEU A 297 -14.11 -22.77 7.02
N VAL A 298 -13.61 -23.41 5.95
CA VAL A 298 -14.15 -24.68 5.46
C VAL A 298 -14.01 -25.77 6.52
N ALA A 299 -12.83 -25.92 7.13
CA ALA A 299 -12.59 -26.91 8.17
C ALA A 299 -13.53 -26.71 9.37
N ALA A 300 -13.69 -25.48 9.85
CA ALA A 300 -14.59 -25.17 10.96
C ALA A 300 -16.06 -25.49 10.64
N GLU A 301 -16.50 -25.26 9.40
CA GLU A 301 -17.87 -25.57 9.01
C GLU A 301 -18.11 -27.08 8.85
N GLU A 302 -17.11 -27.83 8.39
CA GLU A 302 -17.17 -29.30 8.38
C GLU A 302 -17.16 -29.90 9.79
N GLU A 303 -16.34 -29.37 10.69
CA GLU A 303 -16.33 -29.78 12.10
C GLU A 303 -17.69 -29.54 12.75
N ARG A 304 -18.35 -28.40 12.45
CA ARG A 304 -19.72 -28.13 12.92
C ARG A 304 -20.73 -29.14 12.36
N ALA A 305 -20.64 -29.45 11.07
CA ALA A 305 -21.50 -30.45 10.44
C ALA A 305 -21.30 -31.84 11.05
N ALA A 306 -20.06 -32.21 11.38
CA ALA A 306 -19.73 -33.49 12.02
C ALA A 306 -20.10 -33.54 13.51
N ALA A 307 -20.04 -32.41 14.21
CA ALA A 307 -20.33 -32.30 15.63
C ALA A 307 -21.84 -32.29 15.95
N HIS A 308 -22.72 -32.12 14.97
CA HIS A 308 -24.17 -32.18 15.18
C HIS A 308 -24.56 -33.59 15.66
N PRO A 309 -24.92 -33.78 16.94
CA PRO A 309 -25.13 -35.12 17.48
C PRO A 309 -26.40 -35.71 16.88
N MET A 310 -26.32 -36.97 16.42
CA MET A 310 -27.51 -37.78 16.13
C MET A 310 -28.32 -37.94 17.41
N ARG A 311 -29.30 -37.05 17.62
CA ARG A 311 -30.25 -37.18 18.72
C ARG A 311 -31.45 -38.02 18.31
N THR A 312 -31.99 -38.76 19.27
CA THR A 312 -32.81 -39.96 19.04
C THR A 312 -34.29 -39.76 19.36
N GLU A 313 -34.95 -38.73 18.82
CA GLU A 313 -36.42 -38.61 18.87
C GLU A 313 -36.98 -38.04 17.55
N ALA A 314 -38.17 -38.48 17.14
CA ALA A 314 -38.72 -38.25 15.80
C ALA A 314 -39.02 -36.78 15.45
N GLU A 315 -39.23 -35.91 16.45
CA GLU A 315 -39.39 -34.46 16.25
C GLU A 315 -38.04 -33.73 16.09
N GLU A 316 -36.93 -34.33 16.54
CA GLU A 316 -35.58 -33.85 16.24
C GLU A 316 -35.13 -34.26 14.83
N HIS A 317 -35.80 -35.20 14.17
CA HIS A 317 -35.41 -35.63 12.82
C HIS A 317 -35.57 -34.51 11.79
N ASP A 318 -36.73 -33.84 11.75
CA ASP A 318 -36.97 -32.70 10.83
C ASP A 318 -36.06 -31.49 11.12
N ALA A 319 -35.70 -31.27 12.39
CA ALA A 319 -34.79 -30.20 12.79
C ALA A 319 -33.34 -30.50 12.40
N ASN A 320 -32.91 -31.76 12.56
CA ASN A 320 -31.57 -32.23 12.16
C ASN A 320 -31.42 -32.21 10.63
N ASP A 321 -32.44 -32.65 9.88
CA ASP A 321 -32.42 -32.62 8.42
C ASP A 321 -32.24 -31.20 7.88
N ARG A 322 -32.92 -30.21 8.50
CA ARG A 322 -32.76 -28.79 8.14
C ARG A 322 -31.40 -28.24 8.52
N ALA A 323 -30.85 -28.60 9.68
CA ALA A 323 -29.52 -28.16 10.10
C ALA A 323 -28.44 -28.71 9.16
N ASP A 324 -28.54 -30.00 8.81
CA ASP A 324 -27.64 -30.66 7.85
C ASP A 324 -27.75 -30.03 6.45
N GLU A 325 -28.96 -29.70 6.01
CA GLU A 325 -29.18 -28.99 4.74
C GLU A 325 -28.54 -27.60 4.76
N ILE A 326 -28.68 -26.84 5.86
CA ILE A 326 -28.05 -25.53 6.04
C ILE A 326 -26.51 -25.64 6.01
N HIS A 327 -25.93 -26.58 6.76
CA HIS A 327 -24.48 -26.79 6.78
C HIS A 327 -23.95 -27.20 5.41
N ARG A 328 -24.65 -28.11 4.71
CA ARG A 328 -24.29 -28.51 3.35
C ARG A 328 -24.35 -27.34 2.37
N ALA A 329 -25.41 -26.53 2.43
CA ALA A 329 -25.55 -25.35 1.58
C ALA A 329 -24.45 -24.31 1.86
N ARG A 330 -24.06 -24.12 3.13
CA ARG A 330 -22.94 -23.25 3.51
C ARG A 330 -21.61 -23.76 2.97
N LEU A 331 -21.31 -25.05 3.12
CA LEU A 331 -20.10 -25.66 2.55
C LEU A 331 -20.07 -25.54 1.03
N ASP A 332 -21.17 -25.84 0.34
CA ASP A 332 -21.26 -25.69 -1.12
C ASP A 332 -21.01 -24.23 -1.54
N HIS A 333 -21.54 -23.26 -0.80
CA HIS A 333 -21.27 -21.85 -1.02
C HIS A 333 -19.78 -21.51 -0.82
N LEU A 334 -19.16 -21.95 0.27
CA LEU A 334 -17.75 -21.70 0.56
C LEU A 334 -16.83 -22.32 -0.51
N TYR A 335 -17.12 -23.53 -0.97
CA TYR A 335 -16.38 -24.14 -2.08
C TYR A 335 -16.57 -23.41 -3.40
N ALA A 336 -17.78 -22.93 -3.68
CA ALA A 336 -18.04 -22.10 -4.85
C ALA A 336 -17.25 -20.78 -4.79
N GLN A 337 -17.20 -20.12 -3.64
CA GLN A 337 -16.39 -18.91 -3.42
C GLN A 337 -14.90 -19.20 -3.57
N LEU A 338 -14.38 -20.30 -3.01
CA LEU A 338 -12.98 -20.68 -3.16
C LEU A 338 -12.62 -20.93 -4.64
N ARG A 339 -13.47 -21.64 -5.39
CA ARG A 339 -13.25 -21.84 -6.84
C ARG A 339 -13.30 -20.51 -7.61
N ALA A 340 -14.25 -19.64 -7.28
CA ALA A 340 -14.36 -18.32 -7.91
C ALA A 340 -13.14 -17.45 -7.62
N PHE A 341 -12.66 -17.47 -6.37
CA PHE A 341 -11.45 -16.78 -5.91
C PHE A 341 -10.22 -17.22 -6.72
N VAL A 342 -10.00 -18.53 -6.81
CA VAL A 342 -8.89 -19.12 -7.58
C VAL A 342 -8.94 -18.67 -9.04
N ARG A 343 -10.11 -18.78 -9.68
CA ARG A 343 -10.27 -18.40 -11.09
C ARG A 343 -10.01 -16.91 -11.31
N LYS A 344 -10.47 -16.06 -10.39
CA LYS A 344 -10.30 -14.61 -10.46
C LYS A 344 -8.83 -14.21 -10.35
N TYR A 345 -8.09 -14.85 -9.45
CA TYR A 345 -6.69 -14.52 -9.14
C TYR A 345 -5.73 -15.62 -9.58
N LEU A 346 -5.98 -16.22 -10.74
CA LEU A 346 -5.18 -17.35 -11.23
C LEU A 346 -3.68 -17.03 -11.32
N PRO A 347 -3.24 -15.86 -11.86
CA PRO A 347 -1.81 -15.52 -11.92
C PRO A 347 -1.14 -15.36 -10.55
N GLU A 348 -1.86 -14.82 -9.57
CA GLU A 348 -1.34 -14.65 -8.22
C GLU A 348 -1.29 -15.99 -7.47
N THR A 349 -2.32 -16.82 -7.69
CA THR A 349 -2.42 -18.17 -7.13
C THR A 349 -1.30 -19.06 -7.63
N ALA A 350 -1.04 -19.02 -8.93
CA ALA A 350 0.10 -19.63 -9.60
C ALA A 350 1.43 -19.28 -8.92
N ALA A 351 1.67 -17.98 -8.72
CA ALA A 351 2.91 -17.49 -8.13
C ALA A 351 3.19 -18.04 -6.71
N ILE A 352 2.13 -18.32 -5.94
CA ILE A 352 2.25 -18.87 -4.58
C ILE A 352 2.04 -20.38 -4.50
N ALA A 353 1.72 -21.06 -5.60
CA ALA A 353 1.36 -22.48 -5.62
C ALA A 353 2.39 -23.40 -4.93
N PRO A 354 3.72 -23.21 -5.09
CA PRO A 354 4.70 -24.03 -4.37
C PRO A 354 4.65 -23.85 -2.85
N GLN A 355 4.49 -22.61 -2.38
CA GLN A 355 4.40 -22.28 -0.95
C GLN A 355 3.08 -22.81 -0.36
N LEU A 356 1.98 -22.63 -1.09
CA LEU A 356 0.69 -23.17 -0.74
C LEU A 356 0.77 -24.70 -0.62
N ALA A 357 1.29 -25.40 -1.62
CA ALA A 357 1.46 -26.85 -1.58
C ALA A 357 2.31 -27.32 -0.39
N GLN A 358 3.36 -26.59 -0.02
CA GLN A 358 4.17 -26.90 1.16
C GLN A 358 3.38 -26.78 2.47
N GLU A 359 2.60 -25.71 2.62
CA GLU A 359 1.76 -25.47 3.80
C GLU A 359 0.63 -26.51 3.92
N LEU A 360 0.05 -26.92 2.78
CA LEU A 360 -1.02 -27.91 2.76
C LEU A 360 -0.55 -29.33 3.13
N ARG A 361 0.73 -29.68 2.96
CA ARG A 361 1.26 -31.03 3.31
C ARG A 361 1.11 -31.37 4.80
N GLY A 362 1.03 -30.36 5.67
CA GLY A 362 0.86 -30.54 7.11
C GLY A 362 -0.59 -30.52 7.59
N LEU A 363 -1.55 -30.24 6.69
CA LEU A 363 -2.95 -30.06 7.05
C LEU A 363 -3.77 -31.26 6.61
N THR A 364 -4.56 -31.82 7.52
CA THR A 364 -5.60 -32.78 7.18
C THR A 364 -6.76 -32.00 6.58
N LEU A 365 -6.72 -31.85 5.25
CA LEU A 365 -7.79 -31.16 4.53
C LEU A 365 -8.95 -32.11 4.26
N PRO A 366 -10.18 -31.59 4.30
CA PRO A 366 -11.33 -32.31 3.78
C PRO A 366 -11.15 -32.78 2.33
N PRO A 367 -11.71 -33.93 1.92
CA PRO A 367 -11.58 -34.43 0.55
C PRO A 367 -11.98 -33.39 -0.50
N ARG A 368 -13.13 -32.70 -0.33
CA ARG A 368 -13.58 -31.65 -1.25
C ARG A 368 -12.67 -30.42 -1.28
N ALA A 369 -12.12 -30.01 -0.14
CA ALA A 369 -11.15 -28.91 -0.09
C ALA A 369 -9.84 -29.29 -0.80
N SER A 370 -9.38 -30.52 -0.58
CA SER A 370 -8.22 -31.08 -1.27
C SER A 370 -8.44 -31.17 -2.78
N GLU A 371 -9.63 -31.59 -3.23
CA GLU A 371 -10.00 -31.62 -4.65
C GLU A 371 -9.94 -30.22 -5.28
N VAL A 372 -10.58 -29.22 -4.67
CA VAL A 372 -10.55 -27.83 -5.18
C VAL A 372 -9.12 -27.32 -5.26
N LEU A 373 -8.30 -27.55 -4.23
CA LEU A 373 -6.90 -27.13 -4.23
C LEU A 373 -6.04 -27.92 -5.22
N GLN A 374 -6.33 -29.20 -5.44
CA GLN A 374 -5.65 -29.97 -6.49
C GLN A 374 -6.05 -29.52 -7.89
N GLU A 375 -7.30 -29.13 -8.13
CA GLU A 375 -7.71 -28.49 -9.39
C GLU A 375 -6.85 -27.24 -9.65
N VAL A 376 -6.62 -26.42 -8.62
CA VAL A 376 -5.75 -25.24 -8.69
C VAL A 376 -4.31 -25.60 -9.01
N LEU A 377 -3.72 -26.52 -8.25
CA LEU A 377 -2.31 -26.91 -8.39
C LEU A 377 -2.03 -27.66 -9.70
N LYS A 378 -3.05 -28.31 -10.28
CA LYS A 378 -2.94 -29.01 -11.58
C LYS A 378 -3.05 -28.06 -12.76
N CYS A 379 -3.58 -26.84 -12.61
CA CYS A 379 -3.65 -25.89 -13.71
C CYS A 379 -2.28 -25.34 -14.16
N GLU A 380 -1.18 -25.69 -13.47
CA GLU A 380 0.18 -25.23 -13.78
C GLU A 380 1.23 -26.35 -13.96
N LEU A 381 0.82 -27.62 -13.85
CA LEU A 381 1.63 -28.78 -14.28
C LEU A 381 1.13 -29.24 -15.65
#